data_AF-A0A523FZ68-F1
#
_entry.id   AF-A0A523FZ68-F1
#
_cell.length_a   1.000
_cell.length_b   1.000
_cell.length_c   1.000
_cell.angle_alpha   90.00
_cell.angle_beta   90.00
_cell.angle_gamma   90.00
#
_symmetry.space_group_name_H-M   'P 1'
#
loop_
_entity.id
_entity.type
_entity.pdbx_description
1 polymer ?
#
loop_
_entity_poly.entity_id
_entity_poly.type
_entity_poly.pdbx_seq_one_letter_code
_entity_poly.pdbx_strand_id
1 'polypeptide(L)'
;MSHAYLIAGTITDNQGKPMAGLIVKAYDIDLLSEDDFLGQGETASEGSFTILYRQEQFVKNVLESFTEGGPDIVLTIYDDTGHLLHTTKRRGGAARFEKYLIVLDLRS
;
A
#
# COMPACT_ATOMS: atom_id res chain seq x y z
N MET A 1 -12.84 -17.59 9.47
CA MET A 1 -11.96 -17.84 8.32
C MET A 1 -11.16 -16.56 8.10
N SER A 2 -9.83 -16.62 8.10
CA SER A 2 -8.98 -15.44 7.91
C SER A 2 -9.11 -14.94 6.47
N HIS A 3 -9.70 -13.77 6.31
CA HIS A 3 -9.91 -13.13 5.02
C HIS A 3 -8.63 -12.39 4.63
N ALA A 4 -7.85 -12.96 3.71
CA ALA A 4 -6.63 -12.32 3.20
C ALA A 4 -6.98 -11.24 2.16
N TYR A 5 -6.24 -10.13 2.23
CA TYR A 5 -6.24 -9.03 1.29
C TYR A 5 -4.84 -8.93 0.66
N LEU A 6 -4.78 -8.53 -0.60
CA LEU A 6 -3.57 -8.44 -1.38
C LEU A 6 -3.50 -7.09 -2.10
N ILE A 7 -2.41 -6.36 -1.85
CA ILE A 7 -1.99 -5.26 -2.71
C ILE A 7 -0.85 -5.77 -3.58
N ALA A 8 -0.95 -5.60 -4.89
CA ALA A 8 0.12 -5.86 -5.83
C ALA A 8 0.40 -4.58 -6.63
N GLY A 9 1.65 -4.37 -7.03
CA GLY A 9 1.93 -3.24 -7.91
C GLY A 9 3.29 -3.31 -8.56
N THR A 10 3.53 -2.33 -9.42
CA THR A 10 4.81 -2.13 -10.10
C THR A 10 5.20 -0.67 -9.98
N ILE A 11 6.48 -0.43 -9.66
CA ILE A 11 7.07 0.91 -9.57
C ILE A 11 8.10 1.08 -10.68
N THR A 12 7.97 2.16 -11.44
CA THR A 12 8.94 2.58 -12.46
C THR A 12 9.36 4.03 -12.25
N ASP A 13 10.49 4.43 -12.82
CA ASP A 13 10.82 5.84 -12.99
C ASP A 13 10.00 6.46 -14.14
N ASN A 14 10.20 7.76 -14.38
CA ASN A 14 9.54 8.53 -15.44
C ASN A 14 9.94 8.10 -16.88
N GLN A 15 10.98 7.28 -17.02
CA GLN A 15 11.40 6.68 -18.30
C GLN A 15 10.83 5.27 -18.49
N GLY A 16 10.07 4.76 -17.50
CA GLY A 16 9.50 3.42 -17.50
C GLY A 16 10.48 2.34 -17.06
N LYS A 17 11.66 2.69 -16.53
CA LYS A 17 12.60 1.72 -15.98
C LYS A 17 12.09 1.21 -14.63
N PRO A 18 12.03 -0.12 -14.41
CA PRO A 18 11.63 -0.66 -13.12
C PRO A 18 12.57 -0.25 -11.98
N MET A 19 11.99 0.00 -10.80
CA MET A 19 12.72 0.41 -9.61
C MET A 19 12.68 -0.69 -8.53
N ALA A 20 13.81 -1.36 -8.33
CA ALA A 20 13.99 -2.42 -7.34
C ALA A 20 14.52 -1.90 -6.00
N GLY A 21 14.34 -2.68 -4.92
CA GLY A 21 14.86 -2.38 -3.58
C GLY A 21 14.12 -1.27 -2.83
N LEU A 22 12.97 -0.82 -3.34
CA LEU A 22 12.15 0.19 -2.66
C LEU A 22 11.27 -0.49 -1.61
N ILE A 23 11.15 0.16 -0.45
CA ILE A 23 10.27 -0.30 0.63
C ILE A 23 8.90 0.35 0.43
N VAL A 24 7.88 -0.48 0.22
CA VAL A 24 6.49 -0.04 0.07
C VAL A 24 5.72 -0.42 1.32
N LYS A 25 5.13 0.56 2.00
CA LYS A 25 4.31 0.36 3.19
C LYS A 25 2.86 0.74 2.88
N ALA A 26 1.92 -0.07 3.37
CA ALA A 26 0.50 0.15 3.23
C ALA A 26 -0.11 0.52 4.58
N TYR A 27 -0.96 1.53 4.55
CA TYR A 27 -1.70 2.04 5.70
C TYR A 27 -3.18 2.12 5.36
N ASP A 28 -4.03 1.86 6.34
CA ASP A 28 -5.41 2.31 6.33
C ASP A 28 -5.50 3.66 7.04
N ILE A 29 -5.96 4.69 6.32
CA ILE A 29 -6.07 6.05 6.86
C ILE A 29 -7.53 6.35 7.20
N ASP A 30 -7.84 6.22 8.48
CA ASP A 30 -9.04 6.79 9.08
C ASP A 30 -8.86 8.29 9.35
N LEU A 31 -9.89 9.08 9.10
CA LEU A 31 -9.86 10.55 9.30
C LEU A 31 -9.61 10.98 10.77
N LEU A 32 -9.60 10.05 11.74
CA LEU A 32 -9.68 10.33 13.18
C LEU A 32 -8.75 9.48 14.08
N SER A 33 -7.87 8.62 13.57
CA SER A 33 -6.96 7.81 14.40
C SER A 33 -5.57 7.63 13.78
N GLU A 34 -4.64 7.08 14.58
CA GLU A 34 -3.32 6.60 14.13
C GLU A 34 -3.50 5.70 12.89
N ASP A 35 -2.69 5.92 11.84
CA ASP A 35 -2.75 5.19 10.58
C ASP A 35 -2.45 3.69 10.82
N ASP A 36 -3.41 2.80 10.54
CA ASP A 36 -3.23 1.37 10.80
C ASP A 36 -2.29 0.77 9.77
N PHE A 37 -1.14 0.29 10.23
CA PHE A 37 -0.18 -0.39 9.37
C PHE A 37 -0.73 -1.74 8.90
N LEU A 38 -1.00 -1.84 7.60
CA LEU A 38 -1.50 -3.07 6.97
C LEU A 38 -0.36 -4.02 6.63
N GLY A 39 0.83 -3.50 6.33
CA GLY A 39 1.98 -4.32 5.99
C GLY A 39 2.95 -3.61 5.06
N GLN A 40 4.01 -4.32 4.68
CA GLN A 40 5.00 -3.81 3.75
C GLN A 40 5.51 -4.90 2.80
N GLY A 41 6.12 -4.46 1.71
CA GLY A 41 6.82 -5.29 0.75
C GLY A 41 8.00 -4.52 0.16
N GLU A 42 8.91 -5.25 -0.48
CA GLU A 42 10.06 -4.68 -1.19
C GLU A 42 9.87 -4.90 -2.70
N THR A 43 10.25 -3.92 -3.52
CA THR A 43 10.19 -4.08 -4.98
C THR A 43 11.27 -5.02 -5.48
N ALA A 44 10.87 -6.04 -6.26
CA ALA A 44 11.76 -6.96 -6.94
C ALA A 44 12.50 -6.29 -8.12
N SER A 45 13.38 -7.04 -8.80
CA SER A 45 14.15 -6.59 -9.96
C SER A 45 13.30 -5.98 -11.09
N GLU A 46 12.11 -6.52 -11.32
CA GLU A 46 11.13 -6.00 -12.29
C GLU A 46 10.25 -4.88 -11.72
N GLY A 47 10.59 -4.30 -10.57
CA GLY A 47 9.87 -3.21 -9.91
C GLY A 47 8.55 -3.64 -9.26
N SER A 48 8.24 -4.94 -9.25
CA SER A 48 6.99 -5.45 -8.67
C SER A 48 7.07 -5.63 -7.16
N PHE A 49 5.97 -5.38 -6.45
CA PHE A 49 5.84 -5.67 -5.03
C PHE A 49 4.49 -6.34 -4.72
N THR A 50 4.42 -7.01 -3.58
CA THR A 50 3.18 -7.52 -3.01
C THR A 50 3.13 -7.25 -1.51
N ILE A 51 1.93 -6.97 -0.99
CA ILE A 51 1.65 -6.81 0.44
C ILE A 51 0.43 -7.64 0.76
N LEU A 52 0.61 -8.64 1.63
CA LEU A 52 -0.47 -9.46 2.16
C LEU A 52 -0.84 -8.96 3.55
N TYR A 53 -2.13 -8.70 3.75
CA TYR A 53 -2.66 -8.25 5.03
C TYR A 53 -4.00 -8.91 5.28
N ARG A 54 -4.53 -8.76 6.49
CA ARG A 54 -5.76 -9.41 6.92
C ARG A 54 -6.77 -8.40 7.42
N GLN A 55 -8.03 -8.82 7.40
CA GLN A 55 -9.15 -8.01 7.86
C GLN A 55 -8.97 -7.47 9.28
N GLU A 56 -8.35 -8.26 10.16
CA GLU A 56 -8.12 -7.89 11.55
C GLU A 56 -7.14 -6.71 11.73
N GLN A 57 -6.44 -6.31 10.67
CA GLN A 57 -5.50 -5.18 10.69
C GLN A 57 -6.16 -3.83 10.39
N PHE A 58 -7.41 -3.81 9.92
CA PHE A 58 -8.14 -2.57 9.63
C PHE A 58 -9.55 -2.52 10.22
N VAL A 59 -10.11 -3.67 10.61
CA VAL A 59 -11.39 -3.72 11.34
C VAL A 59 -11.11 -3.57 12.83
N LYS A 60 -11.53 -2.46 13.45
CA LYS A 60 -11.35 -2.21 14.89
C LYS A 60 -12.49 -2.77 15.72
N ASN A 61 -13.70 -2.88 15.15
CA ASN A 61 -14.83 -3.49 15.84
C ASN A 61 -15.80 -4.23 14.90
N VAL A 62 -16.68 -5.03 15.52
CA VAL A 62 -17.68 -5.85 14.82
C VAL A 62 -18.66 -4.98 14.03
N LEU A 63 -18.94 -3.74 14.46
CA LEU A 63 -19.87 -2.86 13.77
C LEU A 63 -19.30 -2.36 12.43
N GLU A 64 -18.02 -1.97 12.40
CA GLU A 64 -17.29 -1.58 11.18
C GLU A 64 -17.25 -2.70 10.13
N SER A 65 -17.13 -3.97 10.57
CA SER A 65 -17.17 -5.14 9.68
C SER A 65 -18.44 -5.25 8.83
N PHE A 66 -19.56 -4.67 9.30
CA PHE A 66 -20.85 -4.75 8.62
C PHE A 66 -21.17 -3.49 7.80
N THR A 67 -20.42 -2.39 7.96
CA THR A 67 -20.73 -1.09 7.36
C THR A 67 -19.70 -0.59 6.37
N GLU A 68 -18.46 -1.11 6.39
CA GLU A 68 -17.38 -0.55 5.57
C GLU A 68 -17.08 -1.35 4.29
N GLY A 69 -16.84 -0.61 3.21
CA GLY A 69 -16.52 -1.13 1.88
C GLY A 69 -15.08 -1.64 1.72
N GLY A 70 -14.37 -1.95 2.82
CA GLY A 70 -12.93 -2.23 2.88
C GLY A 70 -12.09 -1.00 3.25
N PRO A 71 -10.77 -1.17 3.46
CA PRO A 71 -9.92 -0.13 4.04
C PRO A 71 -9.67 1.06 3.09
N ASP A 72 -9.28 2.19 3.65
CA ASP A 72 -8.82 3.39 3.00
C ASP A 72 -7.29 3.38 2.78
N ILE A 73 -6.86 2.73 1.70
CA ILE A 73 -5.43 2.46 1.45
C ILE A 73 -4.67 3.73 1.01
N VAL A 74 -3.55 3.97 1.69
CA VAL A 74 -2.43 4.81 1.22
C VAL A 74 -1.14 4.00 1.22
N LEU A 75 -0.35 4.15 0.17
CA LEU A 75 0.99 3.57 0.07
C LEU A 75 2.04 4.66 0.24
N THR A 76 3.04 4.40 1.09
CA THR A 76 4.27 5.19 1.19
C THR A 76 5.44 4.39 0.67
N ILE A 77 6.28 5.03 -0.15
CA ILE A 77 7.41 4.41 -0.85
C ILE A 77 8.69 5.06 -0.36
N TYR A 78 9.62 4.27 0.14
CA TYR A 78 10.91 4.71 0.65
C TYR A 78 12.05 4.07 -0.16
N ASP A 79 13.20 4.74 -0.20
CA ASP A 79 14.46 4.11 -0.61
C ASP A 79 15.02 3.18 0.49
N ASP A 80 16.13 2.51 0.18
CA ASP A 80 16.83 1.58 1.07
C ASP A 80 17.46 2.26 2.29
N THR A 81 17.63 3.58 2.24
CA THR A 81 18.12 4.41 3.36
C THR A 81 16.99 4.88 4.29
N GLY A 82 15.74 4.67 3.90
CA GLY A 82 14.55 5.10 4.63
C GLY A 82 14.06 6.51 4.29
N HIS A 83 14.55 7.12 3.20
CA HIS A 83 14.04 8.40 2.72
C HIS A 83 12.73 8.19 1.95
N LEU A 84 11.70 8.95 2.33
CA LEU A 84 10.40 8.92 1.67
C LEU A 84 10.50 9.51 0.26
N LEU A 85 10.21 8.69 -0.75
CA LEU A 85 10.19 9.09 -2.16
C LEU A 85 8.79 9.53 -2.61
N HIS A 86 7.74 8.87 -2.11
CA HIS A 86 6.38 9.13 -2.58
C HIS A 86 5.29 8.65 -1.61
N THR A 87 4.13 9.30 -1.67
CA THR A 87 2.89 8.87 -1.02
C THR A 87 1.77 8.89 -2.04
N THR A 88 1.05 7.77 -2.21
CA THR A 88 -0.07 7.70 -3.15
C THR A 88 -1.27 8.50 -2.67
N LYS A 89 -2.19 8.82 -3.59
CA LYS A 89 -3.53 9.28 -3.20
C LYS A 89 -4.27 8.17 -2.44
N ARG A 90 -5.17 8.56 -1.53
CA ARG A 90 -6.08 7.65 -0.83
C ARG A 90 -6.96 6.89 -1.82
N ARG A 91 -7.02 5.57 -1.66
CA ARG A 91 -7.98 4.67 -2.30
C ARG A 91 -8.95 4.19 -1.23
N GLY A 92 -10.15 4.77 -1.18
CA GLY A 92 -11.13 4.40 -0.17
C GLY A 92 -12.04 3.26 -0.53
N GLY A 93 -12.38 2.39 0.43
CA GLY A 93 -13.24 1.22 0.20
C GLY A 93 -12.56 0.15 -0.65
N ALA A 94 -11.30 -0.18 -0.30
CA ALA A 94 -10.47 -1.09 -1.07
C ALA A 94 -11.04 -2.52 -1.11
N ALA A 95 -10.96 -3.13 -2.28
CA ALA A 95 -11.31 -4.52 -2.48
C ALA A 95 -10.26 -5.45 -1.88
N ARG A 96 -10.57 -6.76 -1.87
CA ARG A 96 -9.64 -7.81 -1.41
C ARG A 96 -8.38 -7.93 -2.25
N PHE A 97 -8.43 -7.47 -3.50
CA PHE A 97 -7.29 -7.40 -4.40
C PHE A 97 -7.21 -6.01 -5.01
N GLU A 98 -6.09 -5.33 -4.79
CA GLU A 98 -5.82 -4.00 -5.33
C GLU A 98 -4.53 -4.02 -6.15
N LYS A 99 -4.56 -3.35 -7.31
CA LYS A 99 -3.43 -3.27 -8.22
C LYS A 99 -3.01 -1.83 -8.45
N TYR A 100 -1.72 -1.55 -8.23
CA TYR A 100 -1.12 -0.23 -8.41
C TYR A 100 -0.09 -0.22 -9.56
N LEU A 101 -0.10 0.86 -10.33
CA LEU A 101 0.99 1.22 -11.25
C LEU A 101 1.48 2.59 -10.82
N ILE A 102 2.72 2.66 -10.33
CA ILE A 102 3.28 3.87 -9.72
C ILE A 102 4.48 4.31 -10.55
N VAL A 103 4.46 5.58 -10.95
CA VAL A 103 5.58 6.23 -11.63
C VAL A 103 6.19 7.23 -10.66
N LEU A 104 7.47 7.05 -10.33
CA LEU A 104 8.23 7.99 -9.51
C LEU A 104 8.98 8.96 -10.41
N ASP A 105 8.66 10.24 -10.27
CA ASP A 105 9.43 11.31 -10.89
C ASP A 105 10.45 11.82 -9.87
N LEU A 106 11.59 11.12 -9.79
CA LEU A 106 12.73 11.53 -8.97
C LEU A 106 13.45 12.69 -9.67
N ARG A 107 12.86 13.88 -9.67
CA ARG A 107 13.59 15.08 -10.11
C ARG A 107 14.60 15.45 -9.03
N SER A 108 15.88 15.40 -9.41
CA SER A 108 17.00 16.03 -8.70
C SER A 108 16.86 17.54 -8.65
#